data_AF-A0A7K0G757-F1
#
_entry.id   AF-A0A7K0G757-F1
#
_cell.length_a   1.000
_cell.length_b   1.000
_cell.length_c   1.000
_cell.angle_alpha   90.00
_cell.angle_beta   90.00
_cell.angle_gamma   90.00
#
_symmetry.space_group_name_H-M   'P 1'
#
loop_
_entity.id
_entity.type
_entity.pdbx_description
1 polymer ?
#
loop_
_entity_poly.entity_id
_entity_poly.type
_entity_poly.pdbx_seq_one_letter_code
_entity_poly.pdbx_strand_id
1 'polypeptide(L)'
;MEPLKFSPTSVHPIWAGDAIAKARGLPTDTEHNYGEAFDVSAHPDVCVTIANGPLAGMHLDDAISAHHDDIIGTLPDHDVIQITFMDARETLSIQVHPNEEQAQRLDGDHEKTESWYILHAEPGATLIGGSTTTDLDALRTLRLERHRHR
;
A
#
# COMPACT_ATOMS: atom_id res chain seq x y z
N MET A 1 -14.49 -4.89 -23.48
CA MET A 1 -13.10 -4.88 -22.99
C MET A 1 -12.70 -6.29 -22.56
N GLU A 2 -11.43 -6.69 -22.70
CA GLU A 2 -10.93 -7.97 -22.13
C GLU A 2 -10.44 -7.75 -20.69
N PRO A 3 -10.26 -8.81 -19.87
CA PRO A 3 -9.66 -8.66 -18.55
C PRO A 3 -8.27 -8.03 -18.63
N LEU A 4 -8.08 -6.92 -17.90
CA LEU A 4 -6.79 -6.25 -17.77
C LEU A 4 -5.90 -7.06 -16.81
N LYS A 5 -4.67 -7.29 -17.24
CA LYS A 5 -3.58 -7.84 -16.43
C LYS A 5 -2.62 -6.70 -16.14
N PHE A 6 -2.01 -6.72 -14.96
CA PHE A 6 -1.10 -5.67 -14.53
C PHE A 6 0.31 -6.20 -14.32
N SER A 7 1.27 -5.36 -14.68
CA SER A 7 2.66 -5.44 -14.22
C SER A 7 2.74 -4.68 -12.89
N PRO A 8 3.01 -5.35 -11.77
CA PRO A 8 2.98 -4.73 -10.45
C PRO A 8 4.08 -3.68 -10.26
N THR A 9 3.77 -2.65 -9.47
CA THR A 9 4.77 -1.70 -8.97
C THR A 9 5.23 -2.16 -7.59
N SER A 10 6.54 -2.16 -7.34
CA SER A 10 7.11 -2.67 -6.08
C SER A 10 7.88 -1.59 -5.33
N VAL A 11 7.86 -1.67 -4.01
CA VAL A 11 8.61 -0.78 -3.11
C VAL A 11 9.53 -1.63 -2.23
N HIS A 12 10.71 -1.07 -1.93
CA HIS A 12 11.80 -1.74 -1.23
C HIS A 12 12.11 -1.08 0.12
N PRO A 13 11.20 -1.18 1.11
CA PRO A 13 11.40 -0.57 2.41
C PRO A 13 12.41 -1.36 3.26
N ILE A 14 13.04 -0.69 4.23
CA ILE A 14 14.06 -1.28 5.11
C ILE A 14 13.56 -2.48 5.95
N TRP A 15 12.23 -2.59 6.15
CA TRP A 15 11.62 -3.66 6.93
C TRP A 15 11.27 -4.90 6.09
N ALA A 16 11.54 -4.87 4.78
CA ALA A 16 11.10 -5.87 3.83
C ALA A 16 11.78 -7.24 4.01
N GLY A 17 10.96 -8.29 3.93
CA GLY A 17 11.42 -9.68 3.79
C GLY A 17 11.59 -10.12 2.34
N ASP A 18 11.94 -11.38 2.14
CA ASP A 18 12.19 -11.98 0.83
C ASP A 18 11.04 -12.89 0.33
N ALA A 19 9.92 -12.96 1.04
CA ALA A 19 8.83 -13.88 0.77
C ALA A 19 8.10 -13.53 -0.53
N ILE A 20 7.86 -12.24 -0.81
CA ILE A 20 7.26 -11.79 -2.09
C ILE A 20 8.16 -12.19 -3.26
N ALA A 21 9.47 -11.94 -3.14
CA ALA A 21 10.44 -12.28 -4.16
C ALA A 21 10.47 -13.79 -4.44
N LYS A 22 10.57 -14.61 -3.39
CA LYS A 22 10.53 -16.08 -3.48
C LYS A 22 9.24 -16.58 -4.11
N ALA A 23 8.09 -16.06 -3.70
CA ALA A 23 6.79 -16.48 -4.20
C ALA A 23 6.62 -16.15 -5.69
N ARG A 24 7.24 -15.08 -6.18
CA ARG A 24 7.13 -14.61 -7.57
C ARG A 24 8.30 -15.04 -8.46
N GLY A 25 9.28 -15.77 -7.92
CA GLY A 25 10.49 -16.15 -8.65
C GLY A 25 11.35 -14.96 -9.05
N LEU A 26 11.28 -13.86 -8.29
CA LEU A 26 12.07 -12.65 -8.53
C LEU A 26 13.47 -12.81 -7.88
N PRO A 27 14.48 -12.08 -8.38
CA PRO A 27 15.79 -12.06 -7.73
C PRO A 27 15.66 -11.61 -6.27
N THR A 28 16.32 -12.30 -5.36
CA THR A 28 16.48 -11.86 -3.97
C THR A 28 17.83 -11.16 -3.86
N ASP A 29 17.84 -9.86 -3.59
CA ASP A 29 19.02 -9.21 -3.02
C ASP A 29 18.75 -8.94 -1.53
N THR A 30 19.78 -9.01 -0.70
CA THR A 30 19.61 -8.78 0.74
C THR A 30 19.42 -7.30 1.08
N GLU A 31 19.69 -6.41 0.13
CA GLU A 31 19.73 -4.96 0.31
C GLU A 31 18.45 -4.25 -0.19
N HIS A 32 17.68 -4.82 -1.12
CA HIS A 32 16.48 -4.24 -1.72
C HIS A 32 15.37 -5.29 -1.88
N ASN A 33 14.97 -5.87 -0.76
CA ASN A 33 13.85 -6.78 -0.70
C ASN A 33 12.52 -6.12 -1.14
N TYR A 34 11.63 -6.92 -1.73
CA TYR A 34 10.30 -6.48 -2.18
C TYR A 34 9.35 -6.48 -0.99
N GLY A 35 9.27 -5.36 -0.26
CA GLY A 35 8.42 -5.26 0.94
C GLY A 35 6.96 -5.05 0.62
N GLU A 36 6.68 -4.31 -0.45
CA GLU A 36 5.33 -4.08 -0.97
C GLU A 36 5.30 -4.35 -2.47
N ALA A 37 4.27 -5.07 -2.92
CA ALA A 37 3.97 -5.26 -4.34
C ALA A 37 2.52 -4.86 -4.61
N PHE A 38 2.34 -3.75 -5.31
CA PHE A 38 1.07 -3.17 -5.71
C PHE A 38 0.62 -3.87 -6.99
N ASP A 39 -0.32 -4.79 -6.87
CA ASP A 39 -0.86 -5.56 -7.99
C ASP A 39 -2.03 -4.84 -8.67
N VAL A 40 -2.74 -3.97 -7.93
CA VAL A 40 -3.73 -3.03 -8.46
C VAL A 40 -3.51 -1.70 -7.74
N SER A 41 -3.24 -0.64 -8.50
CA SER A 41 -3.10 0.71 -7.99
C SER A 41 -3.22 1.71 -9.12
N ALA A 42 -4.08 2.72 -8.93
CA ALA A 42 -4.15 3.91 -9.77
C ALA A 42 -3.54 5.15 -9.06
N HIS A 43 -2.90 4.97 -7.89
CA HIS A 43 -2.29 6.07 -7.16
C HIS A 43 -1.01 6.52 -7.86
N PRO A 44 -0.78 7.82 -8.11
CA PRO A 44 0.32 8.33 -8.92
C PRO A 44 1.72 7.83 -8.50
N ASP A 45 1.97 7.71 -7.20
CA ASP A 45 3.29 7.30 -6.68
C ASP A 45 3.60 5.80 -6.89
N VAL A 46 2.58 4.97 -7.06
CA VAL A 46 2.69 3.50 -7.09
C VAL A 46 1.73 2.87 -8.09
N CYS A 47 1.44 3.58 -9.19
CA CYS A 47 0.50 3.16 -10.22
C CYS A 47 1.02 1.93 -10.97
N VAL A 48 0.13 1.01 -11.34
CA VAL A 48 0.50 -0.20 -12.10
C VAL A 48 0.44 0.03 -13.60
N THR A 49 1.24 -0.72 -14.36
CA THR A 49 1.19 -0.71 -15.83
C THR A 49 0.34 -1.85 -16.36
N ILE A 50 -0.50 -1.59 -17.36
CA ILE A 50 -1.28 -2.63 -18.05
C ILE A 50 -0.34 -3.52 -18.88
N ALA A 51 -0.48 -4.84 -18.73
CA ALA A 51 0.44 -5.84 -19.30
C ALA A 51 -0.08 -6.52 -20.57
N ASN A 52 -1.33 -6.30 -20.98
CA ASN A 52 -1.95 -6.97 -22.12
C ASN A 52 -2.90 -6.08 -22.91
N GLY A 53 -3.22 -6.55 -24.12
CA GLY A 53 -4.24 -5.95 -24.96
C GLY A 53 -3.85 -4.61 -25.58
N PRO A 54 -4.82 -3.87 -26.13
CA PRO A 54 -4.58 -2.60 -26.80
C PRO A 54 -4.03 -1.48 -25.91
N LEU A 55 -4.24 -1.58 -24.59
CA LEU A 55 -3.78 -0.60 -23.60
C LEU A 55 -2.44 -1.02 -22.94
N ALA A 56 -1.81 -2.10 -23.41
CA ALA A 56 -0.54 -2.57 -22.87
C ALA A 56 0.53 -1.47 -22.88
N GLY A 57 1.22 -1.31 -21.75
CA GLY A 57 2.24 -0.28 -21.54
C GLY A 57 1.71 1.04 -20.99
N MET A 58 0.39 1.24 -20.94
CA MET A 58 -0.20 2.41 -20.28
C MET A 58 -0.27 2.22 -18.76
N HIS A 59 -0.16 3.31 -18.00
CA HIS A 59 -0.51 3.31 -16.59
C HIS A 59 -2.03 3.18 -16.40
N LEU A 60 -2.44 2.61 -15.26
CA LEU A 60 -3.85 2.37 -14.97
C LEU A 60 -4.66 3.66 -14.82
N ASP A 61 -4.10 4.70 -14.21
CA ASP A 61 -4.72 6.03 -14.07
C ASP A 61 -4.96 6.71 -15.42
N ASP A 62 -3.99 6.66 -16.33
CA ASP A 62 -4.14 7.15 -17.71
C ASP A 62 -5.23 6.37 -18.46
N ALA A 63 -5.27 5.05 -18.29
CA ALA A 63 -6.27 4.20 -18.91
C ALA A 63 -7.68 4.48 -18.39
N ILE A 64 -7.83 4.67 -17.07
CA ILE A 64 -9.10 5.07 -16.44
C ILE A 64 -9.53 6.44 -16.98
N SER A 65 -8.61 7.41 -17.06
CA SER A 65 -8.91 8.73 -17.61
C SER A 65 -9.44 8.69 -19.05
N ALA A 66 -8.93 7.78 -19.89
CA ALA A 66 -9.34 7.62 -21.28
C ALA A 66 -10.57 6.71 -21.49
N HIS A 67 -10.80 5.75 -20.59
CA HIS A 67 -11.77 4.67 -20.74
C HIS A 67 -12.58 4.40 -19.46
N HIS A 68 -12.88 5.45 -18.69
CA HIS A 68 -13.46 5.41 -17.35
C HIS A 68 -14.58 4.40 -17.17
N ASP A 69 -15.68 4.58 -17.92
CA ASP A 69 -16.90 3.76 -17.78
C ASP A 69 -16.66 2.29 -18.16
N ASP A 70 -15.71 2.02 -19.04
CA ASP A 70 -15.39 0.66 -19.45
C ASP A 70 -14.49 -0.08 -18.43
N ILE A 71 -13.71 0.66 -17.62
CA ILE A 71 -12.76 0.09 -16.65
C ILE A 71 -13.36 0.06 -15.25
N ILE A 72 -13.93 1.17 -14.77
CA ILE A 72 -14.42 1.33 -13.39
C ILE A 72 -15.93 1.61 -13.31
N GLY A 73 -16.62 1.69 -14.46
CA GLY A 73 -18.05 1.94 -14.51
C GLY A 73 -18.38 3.36 -14.05
N THR A 74 -19.34 3.48 -13.12
CA THR A 74 -19.76 4.79 -12.60
C THR A 74 -19.08 5.17 -11.29
N LEU A 75 -18.03 4.44 -10.89
CA LEU A 75 -17.28 4.76 -9.69
C LEU A 75 -16.48 6.05 -9.88
N PRO A 76 -16.34 6.90 -8.87
CA PRO A 76 -15.32 7.95 -8.85
C PRO A 76 -13.90 7.37 -9.00
N ASP A 77 -12.98 8.13 -9.62
CA ASP A 77 -11.58 7.73 -9.80
C ASP A 77 -10.88 7.31 -8.49
N HIS A 78 -11.19 7.98 -7.38
CA HIS A 78 -10.59 7.70 -6.07
C HIS A 78 -11.14 6.46 -5.37
N ASP A 79 -12.26 5.90 -5.85
CA ASP A 79 -12.85 4.66 -5.30
C ASP A 79 -12.17 3.40 -5.86
N VAL A 80 -11.18 3.56 -6.74
CA VAL A 80 -10.39 2.43 -7.26
C VAL A 80 -9.58 1.81 -6.13
N ILE A 81 -9.94 0.58 -5.78
CA ILE A 81 -9.27 -0.15 -4.72
C ILE A 81 -7.80 -0.40 -5.04
N GLN A 82 -6.96 -0.25 -4.01
CA GLN A 82 -5.56 -0.65 -4.07
C GLN A 82 -5.41 -2.07 -3.51
N ILE A 83 -4.72 -2.94 -4.25
CA ILE A 83 -4.40 -4.30 -3.81
C ILE A 83 -2.88 -4.43 -3.72
N THR A 84 -2.38 -4.59 -2.50
CA THR A 84 -0.95 -4.65 -2.20
C THR A 84 -0.63 -5.92 -1.40
N PHE A 85 0.37 -6.68 -1.86
CA PHE A 85 1.00 -7.71 -1.04
C PHE A 85 2.10 -7.08 -0.19
N MET A 86 2.19 -7.48 1.08
CA MET A 86 3.20 -6.97 2.01
C MET A 86 3.95 -8.12 2.68
N ASP A 87 5.27 -7.95 2.84
CA ASP A 87 6.14 -8.86 3.58
C ASP A 87 6.92 -8.13 4.68
N ALA A 88 6.32 -8.11 5.86
CA ALA A 88 6.85 -7.44 7.05
C ALA A 88 7.81 -8.36 7.82
N ARG A 89 9.11 -8.29 7.48
CA ARG A 89 10.17 -9.00 8.23
C ARG A 89 10.55 -8.27 9.51
N GLU A 90 10.57 -6.93 9.48
CA GLU A 90 10.76 -6.10 10.67
C GLU A 90 9.49 -5.33 11.04
N THR A 91 9.46 -4.76 12.25
CA THR A 91 8.34 -3.94 12.72
C THR A 91 8.22 -2.64 11.92
N LEU A 92 7.05 -2.41 11.31
CA LEU A 92 6.72 -1.16 10.63
C LEU A 92 6.57 0.00 11.63
N SER A 93 6.52 1.22 11.11
CA SER A 93 6.18 2.40 11.92
C SER A 93 4.76 2.26 12.51
N ILE A 94 4.57 2.85 13.70
CA ILE A 94 3.23 3.09 14.26
C ILE A 94 2.59 4.19 13.43
N GLN A 95 1.43 3.90 12.84
CA GLN A 95 0.79 4.74 11.84
C GLN A 95 -0.71 4.91 12.16
N VAL A 96 -1.28 6.01 11.68
CA VAL A 96 -2.72 6.25 11.65
C VAL A 96 -3.04 6.92 10.32
N HIS A 97 -4.06 6.42 9.62
CA HIS A 97 -4.52 7.04 8.39
C HIS A 97 -5.53 8.16 8.68
N PRO A 98 -5.47 9.28 7.94
CA PRO A 98 -6.43 10.37 8.08
C PRO A 98 -7.82 9.93 7.61
N ASN A 99 -8.86 10.57 8.14
CA ASN A 99 -10.18 10.55 7.51
C ASN A 99 -10.24 11.51 6.30
N GLU A 100 -11.33 11.50 5.53
CA GLU A 100 -11.42 12.27 4.28
C GLU A 100 -11.15 13.77 4.48
N GLU A 101 -11.75 14.38 5.52
CA GLU A 101 -11.53 15.80 5.82
C GLU A 101 -10.06 16.11 6.11
N GLN A 102 -9.37 15.23 6.84
CA GLN A 102 -7.96 15.40 7.18
C GLN A 102 -7.05 15.15 5.97
N ALA A 103 -7.34 14.14 5.15
CA ALA A 103 -6.55 13.80 3.97
C ALA A 103 -6.54 14.96 2.96
N GLN A 104 -7.73 15.51 2.67
CA GLN A 104 -7.88 16.65 1.78
C GLN A 104 -7.17 17.89 2.31
N ARG A 105 -7.23 18.13 3.64
CA ARG A 105 -6.62 19.33 4.26
C ARG A 105 -5.10 19.25 4.38
N LEU A 106 -4.55 18.06 4.63
CA LEU A 106 -3.11 17.87 4.90
C LEU A 106 -2.32 17.67 3.62
N ASP A 107 -2.81 16.78 2.76
CA ASP A 107 -2.05 16.26 1.63
C ASP A 107 -2.78 16.46 0.28
N GLY A 108 -4.03 16.92 0.31
CA GLY A 108 -4.86 17.04 -0.91
C GLY A 108 -5.22 15.68 -1.50
N ASP A 109 -5.25 14.66 -0.64
CA ASP A 109 -5.47 13.25 -0.99
C ASP A 109 -6.75 12.72 -0.32
N HIS A 110 -7.08 11.46 -0.59
CA HIS A 110 -8.26 10.77 -0.06
C HIS A 110 -7.96 9.95 1.19
N GLU A 111 -9.00 9.64 1.95
CA GLU A 111 -8.86 8.76 3.11
C GLU A 111 -8.35 7.37 2.73
N LYS A 112 -7.55 6.79 3.63
CA LYS A 112 -7.01 5.45 3.44
C LYS A 112 -7.62 4.48 4.45
N THR A 113 -8.82 4.01 4.14
CA THR A 113 -9.42 2.87 4.83
C THR A 113 -8.84 1.57 4.27
N GLU A 114 -8.39 0.67 5.13
CA GLU A 114 -7.75 -0.58 4.70
C GLU A 114 -8.34 -1.82 5.39
N SER A 115 -8.06 -2.97 4.79
CA SER A 115 -8.33 -4.28 5.37
C SER A 115 -7.18 -5.23 5.05
N TRP A 116 -6.85 -6.10 6.00
CA TRP A 116 -5.71 -7.01 5.85
C TRP A 116 -6.16 -8.47 5.86
N TYR A 117 -5.68 -9.22 4.88
CA TYR A 117 -5.82 -10.67 4.83
C TYR A 117 -4.47 -11.33 5.10
N ILE A 118 -4.36 -12.02 6.24
CA ILE A 118 -3.11 -12.65 6.67
C ILE A 118 -2.92 -13.98 5.93
N LEU A 119 -2.02 -13.96 4.93
CA LEU A 119 -1.68 -15.14 4.14
C LEU A 119 -0.78 -16.12 4.90
N HIS A 120 0.15 -15.60 5.69
CA HIS A 120 1.10 -16.36 6.48
C HIS A 120 1.51 -15.55 7.71
N ALA A 121 1.79 -16.24 8.82
CA ALA A 121 2.31 -15.64 10.05
C ALA A 121 3.15 -16.68 10.79
N GLU A 122 4.36 -16.29 11.22
CA GLU A 122 5.21 -17.13 12.06
C GLU A 122 4.64 -17.27 13.49
N PRO A 123 4.97 -18.34 14.23
CA PRO A 123 4.62 -18.45 15.64
C PRO A 123 5.12 -17.24 16.44
N GLY A 124 4.21 -16.52 17.09
CA GLY A 124 4.51 -15.31 17.85
C GLY A 124 4.46 -14.01 17.05
N ALA A 125 4.09 -14.05 15.76
CA ALA A 125 3.81 -12.85 14.99
C ALA A 125 2.70 -12.01 15.64
N THR A 126 2.85 -10.69 15.58
CA THR A 126 1.94 -9.74 16.23
C THR A 126 1.47 -8.66 15.28
N LEU A 127 0.28 -8.13 15.55
CA LEU A 127 -0.32 -6.98 14.90
C LEU A 127 -0.66 -5.94 15.97
N ILE A 128 -0.35 -4.66 15.69
CA ILE A 128 -0.68 -3.55 16.59
C ILE A 128 -1.85 -2.80 15.99
N GLY A 129 -2.97 -2.76 16.71
CA GLY A 129 -4.18 -2.05 16.30
C GLY A 129 -4.88 -1.41 17.49
N GLY A 130 -5.22 -0.13 17.35
CA GLY A 130 -5.89 0.65 18.40
C GLY A 130 -4.96 1.21 19.48
N SER A 131 -5.56 1.84 20.48
CA SER A 131 -4.87 2.43 21.64
C SER A 131 -5.62 2.07 22.91
N THR A 132 -4.87 1.87 24.01
CA THR A 132 -5.44 1.66 25.34
C THR A 132 -5.78 2.97 26.06
N THR A 133 -5.41 4.11 25.48
CA THR A 133 -5.70 5.44 26.01
C THR A 133 -6.21 6.37 24.92
N THR A 134 -7.09 7.29 25.31
CA THR A 134 -7.53 8.43 24.50
C THR A 134 -6.89 9.75 24.97
N ASP A 135 -5.98 9.71 25.94
CA ASP A 135 -5.26 10.87 26.45
C ASP A 135 -4.21 11.33 25.43
N LEU A 136 -4.49 12.45 24.77
CA LEU A 136 -3.62 13.04 23.75
C LEU A 136 -2.27 13.51 24.30
N ASP A 137 -2.21 13.99 25.54
CA ASP A 137 -0.96 14.51 26.12
C ASP A 137 -0.04 13.37 26.56
N ALA A 138 -0.61 12.26 27.03
CA ALA A 138 0.13 11.02 27.22
C ALA A 138 0.74 10.51 25.90
N LEU A 139 -0.05 10.47 24.82
CA LEU A 139 0.43 10.05 23.50
C LEU A 139 1.55 10.97 22.96
N ARG A 140 1.42 12.29 23.16
CA ARG A 140 2.45 13.27 22.76
C ARG A 140 3.76 13.06 23.54
N THR A 141 3.67 12.79 24.83
CA THR A 141 4.84 12.54 25.69
C THR A 141 5.59 11.28 25.24
N LEU A 142 4.87 10.18 25.00
CA LEU A 142 5.45 8.91 24.53
C LEU A 142 6.19 9.06 23.19
N ARG A 143 5.66 9.88 22.27
CA ARG A 143 6.33 10.18 20.99
C ARG A 143 7.70 10.83 21.23
N LEU A 144 7.79 11.79 22.15
CA LEU A 144 9.03 12.54 22.42
C LEU A 144 10.12 11.68 23.08
N GLU A 145 9.74 10.75 23.95
CA GLU A 145 10.68 9.85 24.63
C GLU A 145 11.33 8.85 23.67
N ARG A 146 10.57 8.35 22.68
CA ARG A 146 11.09 7.41 21.67
C ARG A 146 12.20 8.00 20.80
N HIS A 147 12.18 9.32 20.57
CA HIS A 147 13.23 10.03 19.82
C HIS A 147 14.52 10.25 20.63
N ARG A 148 14.50 10.10 21.96
CA ARG A 148 15.69 10.27 22.82
C ARG A 148 16.54 9.00 22.96
N HIS A 149 16.03 7.86 22.53
CA HIS A 149 16.67 6.55 22.70
C HIS A 149 17.06 5.87 21.37
N ARG A 150 17.08 6.63 20.28
CA ARG A 150 17.74 6.29 19.01
C ARG A 150 18.92 7.22 18.81
#